data_AF-A0A7K3WKN8-F1
#
_entry.id   AF-A0A7K3WKN8-F1
#
_cell.length_a   1.000
_cell.length_b   1.000
_cell.length_c   1.000
_cell.angle_alpha   90.00
_cell.angle_beta   90.00
_cell.angle_gamma   90.00
#
_symmetry.space_group_name_H-M   'P 1'
#
loop_
_entity.id
_entity.type
_entity.pdbx_description
1 polymer ?
#
loop_
_entity_poly.entity_id
_entity_poly.type
_entity_poly.pdbx_seq_one_letter_code
_entity_poly.pdbx_strand_id
1 'polypeptide(L)'
;METGADGPLTPRTAAEARQQLARDEAAVRYPPLPTWFFAAMAVLVAALFLVQLLPSDDAGQARIAVAVVAVVLGSRYWLNRPGVAWVAPHLPDMAWFLVAVLGSYAACWVVWGTIGLDAVWVAGAALAAGVVLVTGRRYRREFGDVG
;
A
#
# COMPACT_ATOMS: atom_id res chain seq x y z
N MET A 1 -34.42 33.90 -6.61
CA MET A 1 -33.15 33.18 -6.91
C MET A 1 -32.06 34.23 -6.84
N GLU A 2 -31.55 34.49 -5.64
CA GLU A 2 -30.55 35.53 -5.40
C GLU A 2 -29.17 34.88 -5.42
N THR A 3 -28.39 35.14 -6.47
CA THR A 3 -26.96 34.89 -6.53
C THR A 3 -26.26 35.95 -5.69
N GLY A 4 -26.15 35.73 -4.39
CA GLY A 4 -25.48 36.65 -3.47
C GLY A 4 -24.29 35.99 -2.80
N ALA A 5 -23.09 36.12 -3.39
CA ALA A 5 -21.81 35.93 -2.67
C ALA A 5 -20.59 36.50 -3.43
N ASP A 6 -20.68 37.67 -4.07
CA ASP A 6 -19.50 38.38 -4.61
C ASP A 6 -18.95 39.40 -3.60
N GLY A 7 -18.70 38.96 -2.37
CA GLY A 7 -17.83 39.68 -1.44
C GLY A 7 -16.37 39.29 -1.69
N PRO A 8 -15.40 40.22 -1.66
CA PRO A 8 -13.99 39.87 -1.88
C PRO A 8 -13.55 38.78 -0.89
N LEU A 9 -13.06 37.66 -1.43
CA LEU A 9 -12.52 36.55 -0.64
C LEU A 9 -11.46 37.12 0.31
N THR A 10 -11.77 37.13 1.60
CA THR A 10 -10.78 37.48 2.61
C THR A 10 -9.66 36.44 2.58
N PRO A 11 -8.38 36.79 2.81
CA PRO A 11 -7.28 35.83 2.81
C PRO A 11 -7.52 34.60 3.70
N ARG A 12 -8.29 34.79 4.78
CA ARG A 12 -8.72 33.73 5.70
C ARG A 12 -9.74 32.77 5.07
N THR A 13 -10.77 33.27 4.39
CA THR A 13 -11.76 32.41 3.70
C THR A 13 -11.14 31.67 2.52
N ALA A 14 -10.16 32.26 1.82
CA ALA A 14 -9.38 31.58 0.80
C ALA A 14 -8.50 30.46 1.37
N ALA A 15 -7.88 30.66 2.55
CA ALA A 15 -7.09 29.63 3.22
C ALA A 15 -7.98 28.47 3.73
N GLU A 16 -9.14 28.79 4.33
CA GLU A 16 -10.11 27.80 4.79
C GLU A 16 -10.68 26.98 3.63
N ALA A 17 -11.05 27.63 2.51
CA ALA A 17 -11.50 26.94 1.30
C ALA A 17 -10.44 26.03 0.68
N ARG A 18 -9.17 26.46 0.64
CA ARG A 18 -8.06 25.60 0.20
C ARG A 18 -7.86 24.40 1.11
N GLN A 19 -7.98 24.60 2.42
CA GLN A 19 -7.85 23.51 3.39
C GLN A 19 -9.01 22.52 3.28
N GLN A 20 -10.22 22.99 3.00
CA GLN A 20 -11.39 22.16 2.72
C GLN A 20 -11.17 21.31 1.46
N LEU A 21 -10.77 21.93 0.34
CA LEU A 21 -10.47 21.24 -0.91
C LEU A 21 -9.35 20.19 -0.74
N ALA A 22 -8.31 20.51 0.03
CA ALA A 22 -7.24 19.56 0.33
C ALA A 22 -7.73 18.34 1.14
N ARG A 23 -8.67 18.54 2.08
CA ARG A 23 -9.29 17.42 2.83
C ARG A 23 -10.20 16.59 1.94
N ASP A 24 -10.99 17.23 1.08
CA ASP A 24 -11.89 16.54 0.15
C ASP A 24 -11.08 15.74 -0.89
N GLU A 25 -10.00 16.30 -1.42
CA GLU A 25 -9.06 15.58 -2.29
C GLU A 25 -8.41 14.40 -1.54
N ALA A 26 -7.98 14.58 -0.30
CA ALA A 26 -7.40 13.51 0.51
C ALA A 26 -8.41 12.39 0.79
N ALA A 27 -9.67 12.72 1.08
CA ALA A 27 -10.74 11.75 1.31
C ALA A 27 -11.07 10.92 0.05
N VAL A 28 -11.03 11.55 -1.13
CA VAL A 28 -11.18 10.85 -2.41
C VAL A 28 -9.93 10.00 -2.72
N ARG A 29 -8.74 10.50 -2.37
CA ARG A 29 -7.47 9.83 -2.64
C ARG A 29 -7.24 8.62 -1.74
N TYR A 30 -7.62 8.71 -0.46
CA TYR A 30 -7.40 7.72 0.59
C TYR A 30 -8.70 7.34 1.33
N PRO A 31 -9.64 6.63 0.67
CA PRO A 31 -10.84 6.13 1.30
C PRO A 31 -10.48 5.01 2.28
N PRO A 32 -11.29 4.83 3.34
CA PRO A 32 -11.09 3.73 4.27
C PRO A 32 -11.09 2.38 3.53
N LEU A 33 -10.15 1.51 3.91
CA LEU A 33 -9.99 0.17 3.34
C LEU A 33 -10.49 -0.89 4.33
N PRO A 34 -10.97 -2.04 3.85
CA PRO A 34 -11.43 -3.10 4.74
C PRO A 34 -10.27 -3.70 5.52
N THR A 35 -10.52 -4.05 6.78
CA THR A 35 -9.46 -4.43 7.72
C THR A 35 -8.70 -5.69 7.28
N TRP A 36 -9.41 -6.63 6.66
CA TRP A 36 -8.83 -7.88 6.15
C TRP A 36 -7.86 -7.65 4.98
N PHE A 37 -7.97 -6.54 4.25
CA PHE A 37 -7.12 -6.25 3.09
C PHE A 37 -5.64 -6.18 3.49
N PHE A 38 -5.33 -5.49 4.58
CA PHE A 38 -3.95 -5.38 5.07
C PHE A 38 -3.40 -6.71 5.57
N ALA A 39 -4.24 -7.56 6.17
CA ALA A 39 -3.85 -8.91 6.55
C ALA A 39 -3.57 -9.78 5.31
N ALA A 40 -4.46 -9.73 4.31
CA ALA A 40 -4.28 -10.44 3.05
C ALA A 40 -3.01 -9.99 2.31
N MET A 41 -2.77 -8.68 2.24
CA MET A 41 -1.55 -8.12 1.66
C MET A 41 -0.29 -8.50 2.45
N ALA A 42 -0.36 -8.54 3.78
CA ALA A 42 0.78 -8.97 4.60
C ALA A 42 1.13 -10.44 4.33
N VAL A 43 0.12 -11.31 4.18
CA VAL A 43 0.30 -12.72 3.81
C VAL A 43 0.88 -12.84 2.41
N LEU A 44 0.37 -12.09 1.43
CA LEU A 44 0.88 -12.11 0.06
C LEU A 44 2.33 -11.65 -0.02
N VAL A 45 2.67 -10.56 0.66
CA VAL A 45 4.04 -10.06 0.71
C VAL A 45 4.95 -11.07 1.42
N ALA A 46 4.53 -11.66 2.54
CA ALA A 46 5.30 -12.73 3.18
C ALA A 46 5.52 -13.93 2.25
N ALA A 47 4.48 -14.32 1.50
CA ALA A 47 4.56 -15.41 0.53
C ALA A 47 5.60 -15.14 -0.57
N LEU A 48 5.78 -13.89 -1.01
CA LEU A 48 6.83 -13.52 -1.98
C LEU A 48 8.26 -13.78 -1.47
N PHE A 49 8.48 -13.74 -0.16
CA PHE A 49 9.77 -14.09 0.44
C PHE A 49 9.88 -15.60 0.62
N LEU A 50 8.84 -16.24 1.14
CA LEU A 50 8.83 -17.68 1.43
C LEU A 50 8.88 -18.55 0.17
N VAL A 51 8.41 -18.05 -0.98
CA VAL A 51 8.48 -18.75 -2.26
C VAL A 51 9.92 -19.04 -2.69
N GLN A 52 10.91 -18.32 -2.15
CA GLN A 52 12.34 -18.57 -2.43
C GLN A 52 12.85 -19.84 -1.75
N LEU A 53 12.10 -20.39 -0.79
CA LEU A 53 12.42 -21.64 -0.12
C LEU A 53 11.86 -22.87 -0.86
N LEU A 54 11.06 -22.67 -1.91
CA LEU A 54 10.51 -23.77 -2.68
C LEU A 54 11.59 -24.38 -3.59
N PRO A 55 11.50 -25.70 -3.87
CA PRO A 55 12.28 -26.35 -4.91
C PRO A 55 12.10 -25.64 -6.27
N SER A 56 13.15 -25.64 -7.09
CA SER A 56 13.19 -24.93 -8.39
C SER A 56 12.02 -25.27 -9.32
N ASP A 57 11.52 -26.49 -9.24
CA ASP A 57 10.48 -27.02 -10.13
C ASP A 57 9.12 -26.34 -9.89
N ASP A 58 8.83 -25.95 -8.64
CA ASP A 58 7.57 -25.32 -8.23
C ASP A 58 7.71 -23.81 -8.00
N ALA A 59 8.91 -23.34 -7.68
CA ALA A 59 9.15 -21.95 -7.28
C ALA A 59 8.76 -20.93 -8.36
N GLY A 60 8.93 -21.27 -9.65
CA GLY A 60 8.58 -20.39 -10.76
C GLY A 60 7.07 -20.15 -10.85
N GLN A 61 6.28 -21.20 -10.82
CA GLN A 61 4.81 -21.11 -10.90
C GLN A 61 4.23 -20.44 -9.65
N ALA A 62 4.72 -20.80 -8.47
CA ALA A 62 4.29 -20.20 -7.21
C ALA A 62 4.59 -18.70 -7.17
N ARG A 63 5.77 -18.25 -7.65
CA ARG A 63 6.11 -16.81 -7.76
C ARG A 63 5.11 -16.06 -8.63
N ILE A 64 4.80 -16.61 -9.80
CA ILE A 64 3.84 -16.00 -10.72
C ILE A 64 2.46 -15.94 -10.08
N ALA A 65 2.00 -17.02 -9.44
CA ALA A 65 0.69 -17.05 -8.78
C ALA A 65 0.59 -15.97 -7.69
N VAL A 66 1.58 -15.86 -6.81
CA VAL A 66 1.59 -14.83 -5.75
C VAL A 66 1.63 -13.42 -6.35
N ALA A 67 2.45 -13.20 -7.39
CA ALA A 67 2.54 -11.91 -8.07
C ALA A 67 1.21 -11.52 -8.73
N VAL A 68 0.54 -12.47 -9.41
CA VAL A 68 -0.77 -12.23 -10.04
C VAL A 68 -1.81 -11.88 -8.98
N VAL A 69 -1.89 -12.62 -7.87
CA VAL A 69 -2.85 -12.31 -6.80
C VAL A 69 -2.57 -10.94 -6.18
N ALA A 70 -1.30 -10.60 -5.93
CA ALA A 70 -0.91 -9.28 -5.42
C ALA A 70 -1.29 -8.14 -6.40
N VAL A 71 -1.05 -8.32 -7.69
CA VAL A 71 -1.41 -7.34 -8.73
C VAL A 71 -2.92 -7.21 -8.86
N VAL A 72 -3.68 -8.31 -8.85
CA VAL A 72 -5.14 -8.28 -8.94
C VAL A 72 -5.74 -7.61 -7.70
N LEU A 73 -5.29 -7.98 -6.50
CA LEU A 73 -5.81 -7.40 -5.26
C LEU A 73 -5.43 -5.92 -5.13
N GLY A 74 -4.17 -5.58 -5.42
CA GLY A 74 -3.69 -4.20 -5.49
C GLY A 74 -4.45 -3.39 -6.54
N SER A 75 -4.63 -3.92 -7.75
CA SER A 75 -5.40 -3.25 -8.79
C SER A 75 -6.85 -3.03 -8.37
N ARG A 76 -7.53 -4.06 -7.83
CA ARG A 76 -8.95 -4.00 -7.46
C ARG A 76 -9.23 -3.00 -6.34
N TYR A 77 -8.40 -2.96 -5.31
CA TYR A 77 -8.66 -2.16 -4.11
C TYR A 77 -7.90 -0.83 -4.11
N TRP A 78 -6.79 -0.72 -4.85
CA TRP A 78 -5.97 0.49 -4.87
C TRP A 78 -6.19 1.35 -6.13
N LEU A 79 -6.30 0.74 -7.31
CA LEU A 79 -6.36 1.44 -8.61
C LEU A 79 -7.80 1.55 -9.18
N ASN A 80 -8.56 0.45 -9.15
CA ASN A 80 -9.85 0.27 -9.81
C ASN A 80 -10.96 0.11 -8.77
N ARG A 81 -11.20 1.19 -8.03
CA ARG A 81 -12.13 1.23 -6.90
C ARG A 81 -13.58 1.40 -7.41
N PRO A 82 -14.57 0.68 -6.85
CA PRO A 82 -15.97 0.93 -7.16
C PRO A 82 -16.39 2.30 -6.60
N GLY A 83 -16.70 3.27 -7.49
CA GLY A 83 -17.18 4.61 -7.12
C GLY A 83 -16.25 5.77 -7.48
N VAL A 84 -14.96 5.51 -7.73
CA VAL A 84 -14.01 6.52 -8.22
C VAL A 84 -13.07 5.85 -9.22
N ALA A 85 -13.16 6.24 -10.49
CA ALA A 85 -12.30 5.69 -11.54
C ALA A 85 -10.97 6.45 -11.56
N TRP A 86 -9.84 5.74 -11.49
CA TRP A 86 -8.49 6.25 -11.78
C TRP A 86 -7.99 7.39 -10.88
N VAL A 87 -7.95 7.19 -9.56
CA VAL A 87 -7.08 8.01 -8.71
C VAL A 87 -5.64 7.56 -8.93
N ALA A 88 -4.83 8.42 -9.56
CA ALA A 88 -3.41 8.15 -9.74
C ALA A 88 -2.74 8.00 -8.36
N PRO A 89 -2.04 6.88 -8.08
CA PRO A 89 -1.30 6.74 -6.84
C PRO A 89 -0.21 7.82 -6.77
N HIS A 90 -0.11 8.51 -5.64
CA HIS A 90 0.98 9.44 -5.42
C HIS A 90 2.22 8.63 -4.99
N LEU A 91 3.06 8.28 -5.97
CA LEU A 91 4.28 7.50 -5.77
C LEU A 91 5.17 7.99 -4.60
N PRO A 92 5.34 9.31 -4.34
CA PRO A 92 6.09 9.78 -3.18
C PRO A 92 5.55 9.29 -1.84
N ASP A 93 4.23 9.22 -1.68
CA ASP A 93 3.57 8.78 -0.46
C ASP A 93 3.81 7.28 -0.20
N MET A 94 4.08 6.53 -1.29
CA MET A 94 4.36 5.09 -1.25
C MET A 94 5.85 4.77 -1.20
N ALA A 95 6.73 5.75 -1.43
CA ALA A 95 8.15 5.52 -1.61
C ALA A 95 8.76 4.79 -0.42
N TRP A 96 8.43 5.20 0.81
CA TRP A 96 8.94 4.53 2.02
C TRP A 96 8.45 3.09 2.17
N PHE A 97 7.20 2.82 1.83
CA PHE A 97 6.66 1.47 1.86
C PHE A 97 7.36 0.58 0.82
N LEU A 98 7.52 1.08 -0.41
CA LEU A 98 8.20 0.37 -1.48
C LEU A 98 9.68 0.14 -1.15
N VAL A 99 10.38 1.14 -0.63
CA VAL A 99 11.77 1.03 -0.19
C VAL A 99 11.90 0.00 0.94
N ALA A 100 10.97 -0.03 1.89
CA ALA A 100 11.00 -1.00 2.99
C ALA A 100 10.77 -2.44 2.50
N VAL A 101 9.81 -2.66 1.60
CA VAL A 101 9.50 -4.01 1.08
C VAL A 101 10.54 -4.47 0.07
N LEU A 102 10.87 -3.66 -0.94
CA LEU A 102 11.87 -4.00 -1.96
C LEU A 102 13.28 -4.02 -1.40
N GLY A 103 13.61 -3.08 -0.50
CA GLY A 103 14.91 -3.02 0.15
C GLY A 103 15.13 -4.22 1.08
N SER A 104 14.12 -4.65 1.84
CA SER A 104 14.25 -5.86 2.66
C SER A 104 14.38 -7.11 1.80
N TYR A 105 13.65 -7.21 0.68
CA TYR A 105 13.79 -8.29 -0.29
C TYR A 105 15.19 -8.34 -0.90
N ALA A 106 15.70 -7.20 -1.38
CA ALA A 106 17.04 -7.10 -1.94
C ALA A 106 18.12 -7.44 -0.90
N ALA A 107 17.97 -6.99 0.34
CA ALA A 107 18.87 -7.34 1.44
C ALA A 107 18.88 -8.85 1.73
N CYS A 108 17.70 -9.49 1.75
CA CYS A 108 17.61 -10.95 1.91
C CYS A 108 18.33 -11.67 0.76
N TRP A 109 18.15 -11.19 -0.47
CA TRP A 109 18.80 -11.74 -1.65
C TRP A 109 20.33 -11.65 -1.58
N VAL A 110 20.86 -10.49 -1.16
CA VAL A 110 22.31 -10.29 -0.97
C VAL A 110 22.87 -11.20 0.14
N VAL A 111 22.19 -11.30 1.28
CA VAL A 111 22.60 -12.17 2.40
C VAL A 111 22.56 -13.64 2.00
N TRP A 112 21.50 -14.06 1.31
CA TRP A 112 21.37 -15.42 0.80
C TRP A 112 22.46 -15.74 -0.23
N GLY A 113 22.71 -14.84 -1.19
CA GLY A 113 23.76 -15.04 -2.20
C GLY A 113 25.19 -15.04 -1.64
N THR A 114 25.41 -14.45 -0.46
CA THR A 114 26.74 -14.38 0.18
C THR A 114 26.99 -15.49 1.20
N ILE A 115 25.97 -15.90 1.96
CA ILE A 115 26.11 -16.82 3.11
C ILE A 115 25.37 -18.15 2.86
N GLY A 116 24.45 -18.20 1.89
CA GLY A 116 23.62 -19.38 1.61
C GLY A 116 22.59 -19.68 2.71
N LEU A 117 22.26 -18.70 3.55
CA LEU A 117 21.40 -18.91 4.71
C LEU A 117 19.92 -18.72 4.35
N ASP A 118 19.19 -19.82 4.18
CA ASP A 118 17.77 -19.82 3.81
C ASP A 118 16.87 -19.16 4.87
N ALA A 119 17.26 -19.19 6.14
CA ALA A 119 16.52 -18.56 7.24
C ALA A 119 16.33 -17.04 7.05
N VAL A 120 17.14 -16.39 6.21
CA VAL A 120 16.98 -14.96 5.90
C VAL A 120 15.65 -14.67 5.22
N TRP A 121 15.13 -15.59 4.40
CA TRP A 121 13.84 -15.42 3.73
C TRP A 121 12.68 -15.46 4.72
N VAL A 122 12.76 -16.28 5.76
CA VAL A 122 11.77 -16.32 6.84
C VAL A 122 11.79 -15.01 7.64
N ALA A 123 12.99 -14.52 7.98
CA ALA A 123 13.14 -13.24 8.67
C ALA A 123 12.63 -12.07 7.83
N GLY A 124 12.95 -12.05 6.53
CA GLY A 124 12.45 -11.08 5.56
C GLY A 124 10.93 -11.12 5.42
N ALA A 125 10.34 -12.32 5.35
CA ALA A 125 8.88 -12.48 5.30
C ALA A 125 8.20 -11.87 6.52
N ALA A 126 8.71 -12.13 7.73
CA ALA A 126 8.18 -11.57 8.97
C ALA A 126 8.32 -10.04 9.02
N LEU A 127 9.49 -9.52 8.60
CA LEU A 127 9.74 -8.07 8.54
C LEU A 127 8.78 -7.38 7.56
N ALA A 128 8.66 -7.90 6.35
CA ALA A 128 7.83 -7.31 5.30
C ALA A 128 6.33 -7.38 5.66
N ALA A 129 5.87 -8.50 6.24
CA ALA A 129 4.51 -8.60 6.79
C ALA A 129 4.29 -7.56 7.90
N GLY A 130 5.25 -7.39 8.81
CA GLY A 130 5.21 -6.38 9.87
C GLY A 130 5.09 -4.96 9.31
N VAL A 131 5.87 -4.63 8.28
CA VAL A 131 5.79 -3.32 7.58
C VAL A 131 4.38 -3.09 7.02
N VAL A 132 3.79 -4.09 6.34
CA VAL A 132 2.43 -4.00 5.79
C VAL A 132 1.40 -3.78 6.90
N LEU A 133 1.48 -4.55 7.98
CA LEU A 133 0.53 -4.45 9.10
C LEU A 133 0.66 -3.11 9.84
N VAL A 134 1.88 -2.61 10.08
CA VAL A 134 2.11 -1.30 10.71
C VAL A 134 1.62 -0.18 9.80
N THR A 135 1.87 -0.28 8.50
CA THR A 135 1.39 0.69 7.49
C THR A 135 -0.13 0.69 7.46
N GLY A 136 -0.77 -0.48 7.42
CA GLY A 136 -2.23 -0.60 7.49
C GLY A 136 -2.81 -0.05 8.78
N ARG A 137 -2.16 -0.30 9.94
CA ARG A 137 -2.60 0.27 11.22
C ARG A 137 -2.50 1.80 11.25
N ARG A 138 -1.46 2.38 10.63
CA ARG A 138 -1.31 3.84 10.50
C ARG A 138 -2.38 4.40 9.56
N TYR A 139 -2.55 3.78 8.40
CA TYR A 139 -3.57 4.14 7.42
C TYR A 139 -4.97 4.18 8.03
N ARG A 140 -5.36 3.13 8.75
CA ARG A 140 -6.65 3.05 9.43
C ARG A 140 -6.85 4.11 10.51
N ARG A 141 -5.79 4.48 11.23
CA ARG A 141 -5.85 5.54 12.24
C ARG A 141 -6.09 6.92 11.61
N GLU A 142 -5.60 7.12 10.38
CA GLU A 142 -5.65 8.39 9.68
C GLU A 142 -6.92 8.54 8.84
N PHE A 143 -7.36 7.46 8.17
CA PHE A 143 -8.45 7.49 7.19
C PHE A 143 -9.69 6.66 7.60
N GLY A 144 -9.63 5.93 8.71
CA GLY A 144 -10.73 5.10 9.21
C GLY A 144 -10.76 3.67 8.65
N ASP A 145 -11.80 2.92 9.05
CA ASP A 145 -12.05 1.54 8.63
C ASP A 145 -13.43 1.39 8.00
N VAL A 146 -13.53 0.51 7.01
CA VAL A 146 -14.81 -0.07 6.58
C VAL A 146 -14.85 -1.49 7.13
N GLY A 147 -15.82 -1.77 7.99
CA GLY A 147 -16.05 -3.13 8.53
C GLY A 147 -16.43 -4.11 7.44
#